data_AF-A0A6N6JM62-F1
#
_entry.id   AF-A0A6N6JM62-F1
#
_cell.length_a   1.000
_cell.length_b   1.000
_cell.length_c   1.000
_cell.angle_alpha   90.00
_cell.angle_beta   90.00
_cell.angle_gamma   90.00
#
_symmetry.space_group_name_H-M   'P 1'
#
loop_
_entity.id
_entity.type
_entity.pdbx_description
1 polymer ?
#
loop_
_entity_poly.entity_id
_entity_poly.type
_entity_poly.pdbx_seq_one_letter_code
_entity_poly.pdbx_strand_id
1 'polypeptide(L)'
;MGTANAFIVRATGGVVIRSGLAPVAGVVLPPGDSAWSPSSDRHGKDNVVPVDPRAVLERLVQVPIATWNYVSQAPQVRHMGPMAQDLHAAFGLGVSDRHISTVDADGIALAAIQGLNAKLEATVAEQAREIAALRERLDARLARLDGGADAPR
;
A
#
# COMPACT_ATOMS: atom_id res chain seq x y z
N MET A 1 17.24 9.83 33.33
CA MET A 1 15.92 9.28 33.62
C MET A 1 16.08 7.77 33.76
N GLY A 2 16.10 7.24 34.98
CA GLY A 2 16.07 5.80 35.18
C GLY A 2 14.66 5.30 34.90
N THR A 3 14.49 4.50 33.86
CA THR A 3 13.20 3.87 33.56
C THR A 3 13.10 2.56 34.33
N ALA A 4 12.20 2.52 35.31
CA ALA A 4 11.82 1.27 35.95
C ALA A 4 11.19 0.34 34.90
N ASN A 5 11.43 -0.97 35.01
CA ASN A 5 10.92 -2.00 34.09
C ASN A 5 11.33 -1.82 32.62
N ALA A 6 12.60 -1.45 32.35
CA ALA A 6 13.08 -1.23 30.99
C ALA A 6 14.23 -2.16 30.59
N PHE A 7 14.22 -2.56 29.31
CA PHE A 7 15.37 -3.11 28.62
C PHE A 7 16.01 -1.99 27.78
N ILE A 8 17.17 -1.49 28.21
CA ILE A 8 17.89 -0.41 27.53
C ILE A 8 19.17 -0.99 26.94
N VAL A 9 19.36 -0.78 25.63
CA VAL A 9 20.54 -1.24 24.91
C VAL A 9 21.27 -0.05 24.29
N ARG A 10 22.59 0.01 24.49
CA ARG A 10 23.50 0.86 23.72
C ARG A 10 24.54 -0.03 23.06
N ALA A 11 24.42 -0.21 21.74
CA ALA A 11 25.37 -0.97 20.94
C ALA A 11 25.79 -0.10 19.75
N THR A 12 26.99 0.48 19.81
CA THR A 12 27.50 1.37 18.75
C THR A 12 27.76 0.64 17.44
N GLY A 13 27.90 -0.69 17.48
CA GLY A 13 27.96 -1.58 16.32
C GLY A 13 26.60 -2.04 15.78
N GLY A 14 25.49 -1.51 16.29
CA GLY A 14 24.15 -1.95 15.93
C GLY A 14 23.63 -3.14 16.75
N VAL A 15 22.39 -3.54 16.48
CA VAL A 15 21.70 -4.65 17.17
C VAL A 15 21.16 -5.63 16.14
N VAL A 16 21.31 -6.92 16.41
CA VAL A 16 20.79 -8.00 15.58
C VAL A 16 19.89 -8.87 16.44
N ILE A 17 18.62 -9.02 16.07
CA ILE A 17 17.68 -9.92 16.72
C ILE A 17 17.35 -11.05 15.74
N ARG A 18 17.43 -12.29 16.19
CA ARG A 18 17.09 -13.50 15.42
C ARG A 18 16.03 -14.28 16.17
N SER A 19 15.03 -14.76 15.43
CA SER A 19 13.88 -15.50 15.97
C SER A 19 13.74 -16.90 15.38
N GLY A 20 14.78 -17.40 14.69
CA GLY A 20 14.82 -18.74 14.11
C GLY A 20 16.24 -19.33 14.12
N LEU A 21 16.33 -20.66 13.95
CA LEU A 21 17.60 -21.39 13.89
C LEU A 21 18.39 -21.09 12.61
N ALA A 22 17.70 -20.86 11.51
CA ALA A 22 18.30 -20.40 10.26
C ALA A 22 18.48 -18.86 10.31
N PRO A 23 19.57 -18.30 9.75
CA PRO A 23 19.91 -16.88 9.86
C PRO A 23 19.01 -15.94 9.03
N VAL A 24 17.86 -16.41 8.57
CA VAL A 24 16.94 -15.71 7.66
C VAL A 24 15.85 -14.91 8.38
N ALA A 25 15.40 -15.32 9.57
CA ALA A 25 14.32 -14.66 10.29
C ALA A 25 14.84 -13.74 11.41
N GLY A 26 14.56 -12.45 11.30
CA GLY A 26 14.96 -11.46 12.30
C GLY A 26 15.01 -10.04 11.77
N VAL A 27 15.50 -9.14 12.62
CA VAL A 27 15.68 -7.72 12.33
C VAL A 27 17.11 -7.26 12.67
N VAL A 28 17.57 -6.23 11.99
CA VAL A 28 18.83 -5.55 12.26
C VAL A 28 18.55 -4.07 12.49
N LEU A 29 19.14 -3.48 13.53
CA LEU A 29 19.30 -2.04 13.68
C LEU A 29 20.75 -1.70 13.35
N PRO A 30 21.06 -1.15 12.16
CA PRO A 30 22.43 -0.82 11.79
C PRO A 30 23.08 0.22 12.73
N PRO A 31 24.42 0.29 12.77
CA PRO A 31 25.14 1.36 13.47
C PRO A 31 24.65 2.75 13.03
N GLY A 32 24.22 3.58 13.98
CA GLY A 32 23.80 4.96 13.72
C GLY A 32 22.41 5.12 13.08
N ASP A 33 21.69 4.01 12.85
CA ASP A 33 20.34 4.05 12.30
C ASP A 33 19.27 4.16 13.41
N SER A 34 18.04 4.50 13.03
CA SER A 34 16.90 4.67 13.94
C SER A 34 15.74 3.71 13.68
N ALA A 35 15.77 2.97 12.57
CA ALA A 35 14.71 2.05 12.16
C ALA A 35 15.20 0.60 12.11
N TRP A 36 14.27 -0.34 12.33
CA TRP A 36 14.55 -1.76 12.14
C TRP A 36 14.55 -2.12 10.65
N SER A 37 15.58 -2.84 10.24
CA SER A 37 15.69 -3.49 8.93
C SER A 37 15.34 -4.98 9.06
N PRO A 38 14.09 -5.41 8.75
CA PRO A 38 13.74 -6.82 8.72
C PRO A 38 14.48 -7.54 7.58
N SER A 39 14.92 -8.77 7.85
CA SER A 39 15.53 -9.63 6.82
C SER A 39 14.50 -9.97 5.74
N SER A 40 14.89 -9.84 4.47
CA SER A 40 13.98 -10.00 3.33
C SER A 40 14.69 -10.53 2.06
N ASP A 41 15.77 -11.29 2.24
CA ASP A 41 16.54 -11.89 1.13
C ASP A 41 15.68 -12.89 0.33
N ARG A 42 15.79 -12.88 -1.00
CA ARG A 42 15.08 -13.81 -1.89
C ARG A 42 15.46 -15.27 -1.61
N HIS A 43 16.71 -15.55 -1.29
CA HIS A 43 17.19 -16.91 -0.99
C HIS A 43 16.68 -17.42 0.36
N GLY A 44 16.17 -16.54 1.22
CA GLY A 44 15.52 -16.92 2.47
C GLY A 44 14.02 -17.16 2.34
N LYS A 45 13.45 -17.06 1.13
CA LYS A 45 12.03 -17.21 0.84
C LYS A 45 11.80 -18.36 -0.12
N ASP A 46 10.73 -19.11 0.12
CA ASP A 46 10.30 -20.21 -0.73
C ASP A 46 8.81 -20.05 -1.06
N ASN A 47 8.31 -20.80 -2.04
CA ASN A 47 6.91 -20.79 -2.49
C ASN A 47 6.43 -19.38 -2.90
N VAL A 48 7.28 -18.64 -3.59
CA VAL A 48 6.99 -17.26 -4.01
C VAL A 48 6.00 -17.27 -5.17
N VAL A 49 4.77 -16.83 -4.90
CA VAL A 49 3.69 -16.70 -5.89
C VAL A 49 3.39 -15.21 -6.10
N PRO A 50 3.31 -14.72 -7.36
CA PRO A 50 2.94 -13.34 -7.63
C PRO A 50 1.48 -13.08 -7.24
N VAL A 51 1.20 -11.85 -6.81
CA VAL A 51 -0.16 -11.36 -6.54
C VAL A 51 -0.69 -10.56 -7.73
N ASP A 52 -2.01 -10.45 -7.87
CA ASP A 52 -2.64 -9.49 -8.77
C ASP A 52 -2.77 -8.12 -8.06
N PRO A 53 -2.04 -7.08 -8.51
CA PRO A 53 -2.07 -5.77 -7.87
C PRO A 53 -3.46 -5.11 -7.87
N ARG A 54 -4.27 -5.33 -8.92
CA ARG A 54 -5.62 -4.74 -9.00
C ARG A 54 -6.55 -5.40 -8.00
N ALA A 55 -6.51 -6.73 -7.90
CA ALA A 55 -7.29 -7.46 -6.91
C ALA A 55 -6.84 -7.14 -5.47
N VAL A 56 -5.55 -6.84 -5.24
CA VAL A 56 -5.07 -6.35 -3.93
C VAL A 56 -5.64 -4.97 -3.63
N LEU A 57 -5.57 -4.02 -4.58
CA LEU A 57 -6.17 -2.70 -4.43
C LEU A 57 -7.66 -2.80 -4.10
N GLU A 58 -8.42 -3.57 -4.88
CA GLU A 58 -9.87 -3.72 -4.73
C GLU A 58 -10.27 -4.26 -3.36
N ARG A 59 -9.47 -5.18 -2.80
CA ARG A 59 -9.65 -5.65 -1.41
C ARG A 59 -9.27 -4.58 -0.40
N LEU A 60 -8.10 -3.94 -0.57
CA LEU A 60 -7.58 -2.96 0.39
C LEU A 60 -8.53 -1.77 0.56
N VAL A 61 -9.15 -1.28 -0.51
CA VAL A 61 -10.09 -0.14 -0.43
C VAL A 61 -11.37 -0.44 0.37
N GLN A 62 -11.65 -1.72 0.65
CA GLN A 62 -12.76 -2.13 1.52
C GLN A 62 -12.34 -2.27 2.98
N VAL A 63 -11.04 -2.24 3.30
CA VAL A 63 -10.54 -2.36 4.67
C VAL A 63 -10.73 -1.01 5.38
N PRO A 64 -11.46 -0.96 6.51
CA PRO A 64 -11.64 0.27 7.27
C PRO A 64 -10.30 0.81 7.81
N ILE A 65 -10.08 2.11 7.63
CA ILE A 65 -8.99 2.85 8.28
C ILE A 65 -9.60 3.78 9.31
N ALA A 66 -9.15 3.67 10.55
CA ALA A 66 -9.61 4.51 11.66
C ALA A 66 -8.42 5.12 12.39
N THR A 67 -8.69 6.19 13.14
CA THR A 67 -7.76 6.60 14.20
C THR A 67 -8.13 5.92 15.50
N TRP A 68 -7.15 5.63 16.34
CA TRP A 68 -7.36 4.96 17.63
C TRP A 68 -6.25 5.33 18.62
N ASN A 69 -6.42 4.97 19.88
CA ASN A 69 -5.41 5.05 20.92
C ASN A 69 -5.39 3.75 21.69
N TYR A 70 -4.25 3.37 22.28
CA TYR A 70 -4.25 2.25 23.21
C TYR A 70 -5.03 2.61 24.48
N VAL A 71 -5.64 1.62 25.12
CA VAL A 71 -6.40 1.80 26.38
C VAL A 71 -5.53 2.43 27.49
N SER A 72 -4.23 2.13 27.49
CA SER A 72 -3.25 2.67 28.43
C SER A 72 -2.71 4.07 28.07
N GLN A 73 -3.08 4.61 26.91
CA GLN A 73 -2.61 5.93 26.46
C GLN A 73 -3.63 7.02 26.79
N ALA A 74 -3.12 8.24 26.96
CA ALA A 74 -3.96 9.40 27.14
C ALA A 74 -4.83 9.65 25.88
N PRO A 75 -6.09 10.11 26.02
CA PRO A 75 -7.05 10.19 24.91
C PRO A 75 -6.62 11.04 23.70
N GLN A 76 -5.71 12.00 23.92
CA GLN A 76 -5.17 12.88 22.87
C GLN A 76 -4.11 12.21 21.98
N VAL A 77 -3.53 11.08 22.39
CA VAL A 77 -2.57 10.34 21.56
C VAL A 77 -3.36 9.59 20.51
N ARG A 78 -3.08 9.81 19.22
CA ARG A 78 -3.80 9.15 18.12
C ARG A 78 -2.82 8.43 17.21
N HIS A 79 -3.14 7.18 16.92
CA HIS A 79 -2.57 6.36 15.84
C HIS A 79 -3.59 6.27 14.71
N MET A 80 -3.14 5.82 13.55
CA MET A 80 -3.99 5.59 12.38
C MET A 80 -3.61 4.27 11.74
N GLY A 81 -4.61 3.49 11.35
CA GLY A 81 -4.42 2.25 10.62
C GLY A 81 -5.67 1.38 10.64
N PRO A 82 -5.63 0.23 9.95
CA PRO A 82 -6.68 -0.77 10.07
C PRO A 82 -6.59 -1.48 11.41
N MET A 83 -7.69 -2.11 11.81
CA MET A 83 -7.64 -3.13 12.86
C MET A 83 -7.03 -4.41 12.27
N ALA A 84 -6.29 -5.16 13.09
CA ALA A 84 -5.60 -6.38 12.65
C ALA A 84 -6.57 -7.43 12.10
N GLN A 85 -7.74 -7.55 12.71
CA GLN A 85 -8.78 -8.50 12.34
C GLN A 85 -9.35 -8.20 10.95
N ASP A 86 -9.60 -6.93 10.64
CA ASP A 86 -10.13 -6.53 9.34
C ASP A 86 -9.10 -6.79 8.23
N LEU A 87 -7.83 -6.45 8.48
CA LEU A 87 -6.75 -6.69 7.54
C LEU A 87 -6.52 -8.19 7.33
N HIS A 88 -6.56 -8.98 8.40
CA HIS A 88 -6.45 -10.44 8.32
C HIS A 88 -7.65 -11.06 7.61
N ALA A 89 -8.87 -10.60 7.85
CA ALA A 89 -10.06 -11.07 7.13
C ALA A 89 -9.97 -10.79 5.62
N ALA A 90 -9.35 -9.67 5.22
CA ALA A 90 -9.19 -9.31 3.81
C ALA A 90 -8.06 -10.09 3.10
N PHE A 91 -6.97 -10.42 3.79
CA PHE A 91 -5.74 -10.93 3.15
C PHE A 91 -5.25 -12.28 3.68
N GLY A 92 -5.65 -12.71 4.87
CA GLY A 92 -5.24 -13.97 5.49
C GLY A 92 -3.74 -14.08 5.81
N LEU A 93 -3.03 -12.95 5.85
CA LEU A 93 -1.58 -12.91 6.12
C LEU A 93 -1.27 -12.87 7.62
N GLY A 94 -0.02 -13.20 7.96
CA GLY A 94 0.48 -13.23 9.33
C GLY A 94 0.15 -14.53 10.08
N VAL A 95 0.64 -14.61 11.32
CA VAL A 95 0.47 -15.80 12.19
C VAL A 95 -0.77 -15.70 13.11
N SER A 96 -1.48 -14.56 13.09
CA SER A 96 -2.67 -14.32 13.91
C SER A 96 -3.47 -13.14 13.38
N ASP A 97 -4.76 -13.08 13.73
CA ASP A 97 -5.68 -11.96 13.44
C ASP A 97 -5.54 -10.77 14.40
N ARG A 98 -4.59 -10.80 15.35
CA ARG A 98 -4.40 -9.77 16.39
C ARG A 98 -3.16 -8.90 16.19
N HIS A 99 -2.36 -9.20 15.17
CA HIS A 99 -1.13 -8.47 14.89
C HIS A 99 -1.06 -8.14 13.41
N ILE A 100 -0.56 -6.94 13.12
CA ILE A 100 -0.20 -6.54 11.77
C ILE A 100 1.32 -6.60 11.69
N SER A 101 1.84 -7.52 10.88
CA SER A 101 3.26 -7.50 10.50
C SER A 101 3.51 -6.27 9.63
N THR A 102 4.57 -5.51 9.92
CA THR A 102 4.94 -4.36 9.07
C THR A 102 5.30 -4.81 7.66
N VAL A 103 5.93 -5.97 7.50
CA VAL A 103 6.25 -6.55 6.19
C VAL A 103 4.99 -6.82 5.37
N ASP A 104 3.93 -7.33 6.01
CA ASP A 104 2.66 -7.63 5.34
C ASP A 104 1.92 -6.34 4.99
N ALA A 105 1.86 -5.37 5.90
CA ALA A 105 1.24 -4.07 5.67
C ALA A 105 1.93 -3.31 4.51
N ASP A 106 3.26 -3.27 4.50
CA ASP A 106 4.04 -2.63 3.44
C ASP A 106 3.84 -3.35 2.10
N GLY A 107 3.86 -4.68 2.10
CA GLY A 107 3.61 -5.48 0.89
C GLY A 107 2.24 -5.24 0.29
N ILE A 108 1.20 -5.21 1.12
CA ILE A 108 -0.18 -4.89 0.72
C ILE A 108 -0.25 -3.48 0.14
N ALA A 109 0.35 -2.49 0.81
CA ALA A 109 0.35 -1.10 0.36
C ALA A 109 1.05 -0.93 -1.00
N LEU A 110 2.24 -1.53 -1.17
CA LEU A 110 3.00 -1.48 -2.42
C LEU A 110 2.24 -2.13 -3.58
N ALA A 111 1.64 -3.30 -3.36
CA ALA A 111 0.83 -3.97 -4.37
C ALA A 111 -0.43 -3.16 -4.72
N ALA A 112 -1.10 -2.55 -3.72
CA ALA A 112 -2.24 -1.68 -3.97
C ALA A 112 -1.86 -0.42 -4.77
N ILE A 113 -0.70 0.18 -4.51
CA ILE A 113 -0.18 1.33 -5.29
C ILE A 113 0.05 0.93 -6.75
N GLN A 114 0.62 -0.25 -7.01
CA GLN A 114 0.76 -0.77 -8.38
C GLN A 114 -0.60 -0.99 -9.05
N GLY A 115 -1.56 -1.57 -8.33
CA GLY A 115 -2.93 -1.72 -8.80
C GLY A 115 -3.60 -0.39 -9.13
N LEU A 116 -3.34 0.64 -8.31
CA LEU A 116 -3.88 1.98 -8.50
C LEU A 116 -3.29 2.64 -9.74
N ASN A 117 -1.97 2.54 -9.95
CA ASN A 117 -1.32 3.04 -11.15
C ASN A 117 -1.92 2.39 -12.41
N ALA A 118 -2.07 1.05 -12.40
CA ALA A 118 -2.66 0.33 -13.53
C ALA A 118 -4.11 0.76 -13.80
N LYS A 119 -4.90 1.02 -12.76
CA LYS A 119 -6.28 1.53 -12.91
C LYS A 119 -6.30 2.96 -13.46
N LEU A 120 -5.39 3.82 -12.99
CA LEU A 120 -5.24 5.19 -13.46
C LEU A 120 -4.88 5.24 -14.95
N GLU A 121 -3.85 4.51 -15.37
CA GLU A 121 -3.43 4.45 -16.78
C GLU A 121 -4.56 3.99 -17.71
N ALA A 122 -5.29 2.94 -17.31
CA ALA A 122 -6.44 2.44 -18.07
C ALA A 122 -7.56 3.48 -18.18
N THR A 123 -7.81 4.22 -17.10
CA THR A 123 -8.85 5.27 -17.05
C THR A 123 -8.45 6.46 -17.94
N VAL A 124 -7.19 6.90 -17.88
CA VAL A 124 -6.65 7.98 -18.72
C VAL A 124 -6.71 7.59 -20.20
N ALA A 125 -6.34 6.36 -20.55
CA ALA A 125 -6.40 5.88 -21.92
C ALA A 125 -7.84 5.83 -22.45
N GLU A 126 -8.81 5.42 -21.62
CA GLU A 126 -10.23 5.43 -21.98
C GLU A 126 -10.75 6.86 -22.19
N GLN A 127 -10.46 7.77 -21.26
CA GLN A 127 -10.86 9.17 -21.38
C GLN A 127 -10.23 9.83 -22.62
N ALA A 128 -8.98 9.52 -22.95
CA ALA A 128 -8.32 10.03 -24.16
C ALA A 128 -9.04 9.57 -25.44
N ARG A 129 -9.49 8.31 -25.49
CA ARG A 129 -10.28 7.78 -26.61
C ARG A 129 -11.64 8.48 -26.71
N GLU A 130 -12.32 8.66 -25.58
CA GLU A 130 -13.61 9.35 -25.55
C GLU A 130 -13.49 10.80 -26.01
N ILE A 131 -12.48 11.53 -25.53
CA ILE A 131 -12.19 12.90 -25.95
C ILE A 131 -11.92 12.97 -27.46
N ALA A 132 -11.14 12.05 -28.01
CA ALA A 132 -10.87 12.00 -29.45
C ALA A 132 -12.17 11.80 -30.25
N ALA A 133 -13.00 10.83 -29.86
CA ALA A 133 -14.28 10.55 -30.51
C ALA A 133 -15.28 11.72 -30.41
N LEU A 134 -15.32 12.41 -29.26
CA LEU A 134 -16.16 13.59 -29.08
C LEU A 134 -15.69 14.77 -29.94
N ARG A 135 -14.38 14.98 -30.07
CA ARG A 135 -13.81 16.00 -30.97
C ARG A 135 -14.20 15.74 -32.42
N GLU A 136 -14.03 14.51 -32.90
CA GLU A 136 -14.44 14.14 -34.27
C GLU A 136 -15.93 14.38 -34.51
N ARG A 137 -16.80 14.03 -33.55
CA ARG A 137 -18.24 14.29 -33.66
C ARG A 137 -18.57 15.78 -33.66
N LEU A 138 -17.85 16.58 -32.88
CA LEU A 138 -18.01 18.03 -32.83
C LEU A 138 -17.60 18.66 -34.16
N ASP A 139 -16.44 18.29 -34.69
CA ASP A 139 -15.92 18.78 -35.98
C ASP A 139 -16.88 18.43 -37.12
N ALA A 140 -17.40 17.19 -37.14
CA ALA A 140 -18.40 16.76 -38.10
C ALA A 140 -19.75 17.49 -37.96
N ARG A 141 -20.10 17.99 -36.76
CA ARG A 141 -21.29 18.80 -36.55
C ARG A 141 -21.08 20.24 -37.00
N LEU A 142 -19.92 20.82 -36.69
CA LEU A 142 -19.55 22.16 -37.14
C LEU A 142 -19.51 22.24 -38.67
N ALA A 143 -18.84 21.30 -39.33
CA ALA A 143 -18.79 21.24 -40.80
C ALA A 143 -20.19 21.15 -41.45
N ARG A 144 -21.15 20.46 -40.82
CA ARG A 144 -22.55 20.41 -41.30
C ARG A 144 -23.29 21.72 -41.13
N LEU A 145 -23.03 22.46 -40.05
CA LEU A 145 -23.65 23.77 -39.81
C LEU A 145 -23.08 24.82 -40.78
N ASP A 146 -21.76 24.82 -40.96
CA ASP A 146 -21.08 25.75 -41.86
C ASP A 146 -21.47 25.49 -43.32
N GLY A 147 -21.54 24.23 -43.75
CA GLY A 147 -22.01 23.87 -45.10
C GLY A 147 -23.50 24.12 -45.35
N GLY A 148 -24.32 24.27 -44.30
CA GLY A 148 -25.74 24.61 -44.41
C GLY A 148 -26.01 26.11 -44.53
N ALA A 149 -25.05 26.97 -44.15
CA ALA A 149 -25.17 28.42 -44.24
C ALA A 149 -24.88 28.97 -45.65
N ASP A 150 -24.24 28.17 -46.51
CA ASP A 150 -23.76 28.57 -47.85
C ASP A 150 -24.65 28.05 -49.00
N ALA A 151 -25.82 27.48 -48.70
CA ALA A 151 -26.76 27.01 -49.72
C ALA A 151 -27.54 28.19 -50.35
N PRO A 152 -27.47 28.40 -51.69
CA PRO A 152 -28.16 29.50 -52.35
C PRO A 152 -29.69 29.32 -52.31
N ARG A 153 -30.41 30.43 -52.13
CA ARG A 153 -31.88 30.53 -52.20
C ARG A 153 -32.42 30.31 -53.60
#